data_AF-A0A2V9B1Z5-F1
#
_entry.id   AF-A0A2V9B1Z5-F1
#
_cell.length_a   1.000
_cell.length_b   1.000
_cell.length_c   1.000
_cell.angle_alpha   90.00
_cell.angle_beta   90.00
_cell.angle_gamma   90.00
#
_symmetry.space_group_name_H-M   'P 1'
#
loop_
_entity.id
_entity.type
_entity.pdbx_description
1 polymer ?
#
loop_
_entity_poly.entity_id
_entity_poly.type
_entity_poly.pdbx_seq_one_letter_code
_entity_poly.pdbx_strand_id
1 'polypeptide(L)'
;MSETVAVADMNGDGRLDIISGENWFEQGPPEAGVGPRFVKHKFRDLSYTFDYLEDLSDLAIDVNHDGYPDIVSCSYWSKPLTWWENPGKSGGAWREHLIESGSPVEFVFLVDILNTGQPLQLLPQFGKREFPLTWYELAERGAPDPWRRHEISPRSYGHGIGAGDVNGDGRTDIITPQGWFEAPPDPRKGAWTFHPEFELGATGFIYTEDVNGDGLPDLITSLAHDYGIFWYEQTKDARGDRVWKKHLIDNSWSQAHALTLVDLNGDGRREVVTGKRYYAHDHDPGANEPLGVYWYERIMADGAVQWKRHVLDYSTRTGGGMQIAVVDIDGDGDQDIVVAGKSGLFLFENLASQR
;
A
#
# COMPACT_ATOMS: atom_id res chain seq x y z
N MET A 1 -2.17 -10.06 -16.22
CA MET A 1 -3.02 -9.19 -15.40
C MET A 1 -2.14 -8.61 -14.31
N SER A 2 -2.30 -7.34 -13.97
CA SER A 2 -1.51 -6.69 -12.92
C SER A 2 -2.09 -6.97 -11.53
N GLU A 3 -1.25 -6.89 -10.52
CA GLU A 3 -1.62 -7.05 -9.11
C GLU A 3 -1.76 -5.71 -8.39
N THR A 4 -1.65 -4.61 -9.13
CA THR A 4 -1.62 -3.24 -8.61
C THR A 4 -2.82 -2.45 -9.08
N VAL A 5 -3.18 -1.47 -8.27
CA VAL A 5 -4.14 -0.45 -8.64
C VAL A 5 -3.72 0.88 -8.05
N ALA A 6 -3.75 1.91 -8.89
CA ALA A 6 -3.71 3.30 -8.47
C ALA A 6 -4.93 4.03 -9.06
N VAL A 7 -5.28 5.16 -8.46
CA VAL A 7 -6.38 6.01 -8.92
C VAL A 7 -5.89 7.46 -8.96
N ALA A 8 -6.08 8.12 -10.10
CA ALA A 8 -5.73 9.53 -10.30
C ALA A 8 -6.40 10.09 -11.56
N ASP A 9 -6.51 11.41 -11.65
CA ASP A 9 -6.94 12.11 -12.88
C ASP A 9 -5.75 12.16 -13.86
N MET A 10 -5.70 11.24 -14.82
CA MET A 10 -4.54 11.04 -15.69
C MET A 10 -4.50 12.03 -16.85
N ASN A 11 -5.64 12.59 -17.23
CA ASN A 11 -5.80 13.47 -18.39
C ASN A 11 -6.11 14.93 -18.00
N GLY A 12 -6.32 15.21 -16.71
CA GLY A 12 -6.59 16.54 -16.15
C GLY A 12 -8.02 17.02 -16.41
N ASP A 13 -8.99 16.10 -16.51
CA ASP A 13 -10.39 16.41 -16.77
C ASP A 13 -11.28 16.50 -15.53
N GLY A 14 -10.69 16.29 -14.35
CA GLY A 14 -11.33 16.38 -13.05
C GLY A 14 -12.02 15.09 -12.59
N ARG A 15 -11.91 13.99 -13.33
CA ARG A 15 -12.43 12.67 -12.94
C ARG A 15 -11.30 11.71 -12.59
N LEU A 16 -11.58 10.77 -11.70
CA LEU A 16 -10.61 9.78 -11.26
C LEU A 16 -10.60 8.59 -12.22
N ASP A 17 -9.42 8.29 -12.74
CA ASP A 17 -9.18 7.14 -13.60
C ASP A 17 -8.52 6.00 -12.81
N ILE A 18 -8.65 4.77 -13.32
CA ILE A 18 -8.02 3.60 -12.70
C ILE A 18 -6.76 3.23 -13.49
N ILE A 19 -5.65 2.99 -12.81
CA ILE A 19 -4.40 2.52 -13.39
C ILE A 19 -4.15 1.09 -12.91
N SER A 20 -3.86 0.16 -13.82
CA SER A 20 -3.48 -1.20 -13.47
C SER A 20 -2.64 -1.84 -14.59
N GLY A 21 -1.39 -2.16 -14.29
CA GLY A 21 -0.50 -2.80 -15.26
C GLY A 21 -0.15 -1.89 -16.41
N GLU A 22 -0.27 -2.43 -17.62
CA GLU A 22 0.03 -1.71 -18.87
C GLU A 22 -1.02 -0.66 -19.25
N ASN A 23 -2.11 -0.54 -18.48
CA ASN A 23 -3.30 0.19 -18.91
C ASN A 23 -3.79 1.16 -17.84
N TRP A 24 -4.34 2.28 -18.30
CA TRP A 24 -5.23 3.10 -17.50
C TRP A 24 -6.63 3.07 -18.12
N PHE A 25 -7.62 3.37 -17.31
CA PHE A 25 -9.03 3.22 -17.59
C PHE A 25 -9.66 4.59 -17.35
N GLU A 26 -9.85 5.34 -18.43
CA GLU A 26 -10.38 6.71 -18.43
C GLU A 26 -11.84 6.69 -18.04
N GLN A 27 -12.21 7.40 -16.98
CA GLN A 27 -13.61 7.50 -16.58
C GLN A 27 -14.37 8.44 -17.51
N GLY A 28 -15.46 7.95 -18.09
CA GLY A 28 -16.40 8.79 -18.85
C GLY A 28 -17.19 9.75 -17.95
N PRO A 29 -17.93 10.71 -18.52
CA PRO A 29 -18.81 11.56 -17.73
C PRO A 29 -19.86 10.73 -16.97
N PRO A 30 -20.25 11.14 -15.74
CA PRO A 30 -21.22 10.40 -14.95
C PRO A 30 -22.59 10.37 -15.63
N GLU A 31 -23.24 9.21 -15.60
CA GLU A 31 -24.62 9.02 -16.06
C GLU A 31 -25.49 8.61 -14.88
N ALA A 32 -26.46 9.45 -14.49
CA ALA A 32 -27.30 9.18 -13.31
C ALA A 32 -27.96 7.79 -13.36
N GLY A 33 -27.75 6.98 -12.32
CA GLY A 33 -28.29 5.62 -12.20
C GLY A 33 -27.55 4.57 -13.04
N VAL A 34 -26.43 4.94 -13.65
CA VAL A 34 -25.50 4.06 -14.34
C VAL A 34 -24.12 4.32 -13.74
N GLY A 35 -23.58 3.37 -12.97
CA GLY A 35 -22.25 3.50 -12.38
C GLY A 35 -21.14 3.79 -13.41
N PRO A 36 -19.92 4.10 -12.96
CA PRO A 36 -18.87 4.67 -13.80
C PRO A 36 -18.54 3.77 -15.01
N ARG A 37 -18.31 4.41 -16.16
CA ARG A 37 -17.88 3.73 -17.39
C ARG A 37 -16.44 4.08 -17.70
N PHE A 38 -15.69 3.09 -18.17
CA PHE A 38 -14.27 3.24 -18.42
C PHE A 38 -13.87 2.95 -19.86
N VAL A 39 -13.01 3.79 -20.43
CA VAL A 39 -12.33 3.55 -21.70
C VAL A 39 -10.91 3.08 -21.42
N LYS A 40 -10.51 1.94 -22.00
CA LYS A 40 -9.19 1.36 -21.75
C LYS A 40 -8.13 1.95 -22.67
N HIS A 41 -7.04 2.43 -22.09
CA HIS A 41 -5.86 2.95 -22.80
C HIS A 41 -4.62 2.16 -22.38
N LYS A 42 -3.91 1.58 -23.36
CA LYS A 42 -2.57 1.03 -23.11
C LYS A 42 -1.56 2.17 -23.13
N PHE A 43 -0.71 2.27 -22.09
CA PHE A 43 0.26 3.37 -21.96
C PHE A 43 1.71 2.91 -21.80
N ARG A 44 1.94 1.67 -21.34
CA ARG A 44 3.29 1.08 -21.18
C ARG A 44 3.31 -0.40 -21.56
N ASP A 45 4.52 -0.95 -21.68
CA ASP A 45 4.77 -2.37 -21.84
C ASP A 45 5.59 -2.88 -20.65
N LEU A 46 5.13 -3.96 -20.02
CA LEU A 46 5.78 -4.54 -18.85
C LEU A 46 6.20 -5.98 -19.10
N SER A 47 7.27 -6.40 -18.42
CA SER A 47 7.74 -7.79 -18.47
C SER A 47 6.71 -8.74 -17.87
N TYR A 48 6.67 -9.98 -18.36
CA TYR A 48 5.85 -11.05 -17.81
C TYR A 48 6.75 -12.22 -17.41
N THR A 49 6.72 -12.58 -16.13
CA THR A 49 7.64 -13.55 -15.52
C THR A 49 6.89 -14.40 -14.51
N PHE A 50 7.10 -15.72 -14.51
CA PHE A 50 6.46 -16.66 -13.58
C PHE A 50 4.94 -16.44 -13.39
N ASP A 51 4.23 -16.32 -14.52
CA ASP A 51 2.77 -16.18 -14.57
C ASP A 51 2.17 -14.91 -13.96
N TYR A 52 2.96 -13.84 -13.84
CA TYR A 52 2.45 -12.52 -13.52
C TYR A 52 3.15 -11.41 -14.30
N LEU A 53 2.46 -10.27 -14.42
CA LEU A 53 3.00 -9.04 -14.98
C LEU A 53 3.90 -8.40 -13.93
N GLU A 54 5.12 -8.01 -14.29
CA GLU A 54 6.09 -7.46 -13.34
C GLU A 54 5.74 -6.03 -12.90
N ASP A 55 4.75 -5.97 -12.01
CA ASP A 55 4.13 -4.77 -11.47
C ASP A 55 3.56 -5.12 -10.09
N LEU A 56 4.20 -4.64 -9.04
CA LEU A 56 3.86 -5.00 -7.65
C LEU A 56 3.47 -3.79 -6.80
N SER A 57 3.67 -2.58 -7.30
CA SER A 57 2.99 -1.37 -6.84
C SER A 57 2.94 -0.35 -7.97
N ASP A 58 1.86 0.41 -8.06
CA ASP A 58 1.76 1.64 -8.84
C ASP A 58 1.39 2.80 -7.91
N LEU A 59 2.07 3.93 -8.08
CA LEU A 59 1.81 5.17 -7.33
C LEU A 59 1.67 6.32 -8.33
N ALA A 60 0.53 7.00 -8.30
CA ALA A 60 0.29 8.18 -9.10
C ALA A 60 0.87 9.42 -8.40
N ILE A 61 1.85 10.06 -9.02
CA ILE A 61 2.54 11.25 -8.47
C ILE A 61 3.11 12.08 -9.61
N ASP A 62 3.01 13.41 -9.52
CA ASP A 62 3.63 14.32 -10.50
C ASP A 62 5.14 14.43 -10.22
N VAL A 63 5.95 13.61 -10.90
CA VAL A 63 7.39 13.48 -10.63
C VAL A 63 8.17 14.63 -11.27
N ASN A 64 7.78 15.04 -12.48
CA ASN A 64 8.45 16.09 -13.25
C ASN A 64 7.87 17.51 -12.98
N HIS A 65 6.84 17.59 -12.14
CA HIS A 65 6.09 18.80 -11.78
C HIS A 65 5.31 19.41 -12.96
N ASP A 66 4.93 18.67 -13.99
CA ASP A 66 4.24 19.23 -15.16
C ASP A 66 2.72 19.39 -14.99
N GLY A 67 2.18 18.94 -13.86
CA GLY A 67 0.75 18.98 -13.52
C GLY A 67 -0.05 17.76 -13.99
N TYR A 68 0.59 16.73 -14.54
CA TYR A 68 -0.02 15.44 -14.83
C TYR A 68 0.57 14.36 -13.92
N PRO A 69 -0.23 13.44 -13.38
CA PRO A 69 0.31 12.31 -12.64
C PRO A 69 1.15 11.40 -13.54
N ASP A 70 2.37 11.12 -13.09
CA ASP A 70 3.21 10.04 -13.57
C ASP A 70 2.96 8.77 -12.73
N ILE A 71 3.50 7.63 -13.18
CA ILE A 71 3.36 6.36 -12.47
C ILE A 71 4.70 5.84 -12.00
N VAL A 72 4.97 5.90 -10.69
CA VAL A 72 6.06 5.16 -10.05
C VAL A 72 5.63 3.70 -9.91
N SER A 73 6.47 2.78 -10.36
CA SER A 73 6.19 1.34 -10.33
C SER A 73 7.38 0.52 -9.84
N CYS A 74 7.10 -0.61 -9.20
CA CYS A 74 8.10 -1.53 -8.71
C CYS A 74 7.91 -2.97 -9.20
N SER A 75 9.02 -3.71 -9.26
CA SER A 75 9.01 -5.12 -9.68
C SER A 75 10.09 -5.95 -8.98
N TYR A 76 9.95 -7.28 -9.05
CA TYR A 76 10.91 -8.18 -8.39
C TYR A 76 12.12 -8.54 -9.28
N TRP A 77 11.96 -8.71 -10.60
CA TRP A 77 13.01 -9.32 -11.43
C TRP A 77 13.66 -8.39 -12.45
N SER A 78 12.88 -7.62 -13.23
CA SER A 78 13.44 -6.84 -14.34
C SER A 78 13.93 -5.46 -13.91
N LYS A 79 13.05 -4.62 -13.36
CA LYS A 79 13.32 -3.20 -13.08
C LYS A 79 12.74 -2.81 -11.73
N PRO A 80 13.53 -2.91 -10.65
CA PRO A 80 12.97 -2.89 -9.30
C PRO A 80 12.22 -1.63 -8.92
N LEU A 81 12.68 -0.45 -9.33
CA LEU A 81 11.97 0.80 -9.09
C LEU A 81 12.14 1.75 -10.28
N THR A 82 11.04 2.12 -10.90
CA THR A 82 10.97 2.97 -12.09
C THR A 82 9.87 4.01 -11.95
N TRP A 83 9.89 5.03 -12.80
CA TRP A 83 8.70 5.82 -13.06
C TRP A 83 8.45 5.99 -14.55
N TRP A 84 7.18 6.13 -14.90
CA TRP A 84 6.70 6.27 -16.26
C TRP A 84 6.13 7.68 -16.43
N GLU A 85 6.76 8.45 -17.30
CA GLU A 85 6.46 9.85 -17.58
C GLU A 85 5.22 9.97 -18.45
N ASN A 86 4.20 10.64 -17.92
CA ASN A 86 2.99 10.99 -18.63
C ASN A 86 3.31 12.08 -19.66
N PRO A 87 3.00 11.89 -20.96
CA PRO A 87 3.29 12.91 -21.97
C PRO A 87 2.36 14.14 -21.90
N GLY A 88 1.44 14.18 -20.93
CA GLY A 88 0.47 15.24 -20.71
C GLY A 88 -0.42 15.48 -21.93
N LYS A 89 -0.96 16.70 -22.02
CA LYS A 89 -1.86 17.11 -23.12
C LYS A 89 -1.27 17.02 -24.53
N SER A 90 0.05 17.04 -24.67
CA SER A 90 0.69 16.81 -25.97
C SER A 90 0.43 15.41 -26.51
N GLY A 91 0.15 14.45 -25.62
CA GLY A 91 0.09 13.03 -25.95
C GLY A 91 1.44 12.47 -26.40
N GLY A 92 1.48 11.17 -26.65
CA GLY A 92 2.69 10.47 -27.07
C GLY A 92 2.88 9.15 -26.35
N ALA A 93 4.05 8.54 -26.56
CA ALA A 93 4.47 7.38 -25.80
C ALA A 93 4.95 7.82 -24.42
N TRP A 94 4.55 7.09 -23.39
CA TRP A 94 5.08 7.26 -22.06
C TRP A 94 6.55 6.85 -22.03
N ARG A 95 7.36 7.57 -21.25
CA ARG A 95 8.80 7.32 -21.16
C ARG A 95 9.14 6.74 -19.80
N GLU A 96 9.83 5.61 -19.81
CA GLU A 96 10.33 4.99 -18.59
C GLU A 96 11.65 5.63 -18.13
N HIS A 97 11.80 5.77 -16.81
CA HIS A 97 13.00 6.23 -16.14
C HIS A 97 13.31 5.31 -14.95
N LEU A 98 14.60 5.04 -14.73
CA LEU A 98 15.07 4.22 -13.62
C LEU A 98 15.23 5.06 -12.36
N ILE A 99 14.76 4.54 -11.21
CA ILE A 99 15.00 5.10 -9.88
C ILE A 99 16.05 4.27 -9.15
N GLU A 100 15.85 2.95 -9.06
CA GLU A 100 16.76 2.03 -8.36
C GLU A 100 16.74 0.63 -9.01
N SER A 101 17.90 -0.03 -9.02
CA SER A 101 18.11 -1.36 -9.62
C SER A 101 18.87 -2.36 -8.76
N GLY A 102 19.38 -1.96 -7.59
CA GLY A 102 20.28 -2.80 -6.79
C GLY A 102 19.63 -4.02 -6.15
N SER A 103 18.32 -3.98 -5.89
CA SER A 103 17.57 -5.04 -5.20
C SER A 103 16.13 -5.11 -5.68
N PRO A 104 15.53 -6.32 -5.80
CA PRO A 104 14.09 -6.51 -6.00
C PRO A 104 13.26 -5.66 -5.04
N VAL A 105 12.13 -5.14 -5.54
CA VAL A 105 11.16 -4.42 -4.70
C VAL A 105 9.81 -5.10 -4.84
N GLU A 106 9.24 -5.52 -3.72
CA GLU A 106 7.96 -6.22 -3.71
C GLU A 106 6.78 -5.29 -3.49
N PHE A 107 6.97 -4.18 -2.80
CA PHE A 107 6.00 -3.09 -2.78
C PHE A 107 6.67 -1.78 -2.39
N VAL A 108 6.09 -0.68 -2.84
CA VAL A 108 6.49 0.69 -2.51
C VAL A 108 5.24 1.52 -2.27
N PHE A 109 5.30 2.45 -1.34
CA PHE A 109 4.21 3.37 -1.06
C PHE A 109 4.74 4.77 -0.74
N LEU A 110 3.82 5.74 -0.83
CA LEU A 110 4.08 7.12 -0.45
C LEU A 110 3.95 7.29 1.06
N VAL A 111 4.92 7.99 1.66
CA VAL A 111 4.99 8.26 3.09
C VAL A 111 5.44 9.70 3.32
N ASP A 112 4.97 10.30 4.42
CA ASP A 112 5.38 11.64 4.84
C ASP A 112 6.51 11.58 5.88
N ILE A 113 7.67 11.05 5.46
CA ILE A 113 8.86 10.92 6.32
C ILE A 113 9.32 12.30 6.83
N LEU A 114 9.05 13.34 6.04
CA LEU A 114 9.45 14.71 6.33
C LEU A 114 8.44 15.47 7.20
N ASN A 115 7.32 14.85 7.60
CA ASN A 115 6.24 15.45 8.38
C ASN A 115 5.73 16.79 7.79
N THR A 116 5.60 16.85 6.47
CA THR A 116 5.13 18.02 5.71
C THR A 116 3.61 18.12 5.64
N GLY A 117 2.89 17.08 6.07
CA GLY A 117 1.46 16.88 5.85
C GLY A 117 1.12 16.30 4.49
N GLN A 118 2.12 15.93 3.67
CA GLN A 118 1.91 15.34 2.35
C GLN A 118 2.81 14.11 2.15
N PRO A 119 2.22 12.91 1.94
CA PRO A 119 3.01 11.72 1.65
C PRO A 119 3.58 11.80 0.23
N LEU A 120 4.85 12.18 0.11
CA LEU A 120 5.54 12.37 -1.18
C LEU A 120 6.88 11.61 -1.26
N GLN A 121 7.31 10.94 -0.19
CA GLN A 121 8.52 10.13 -0.20
C GLN A 121 8.19 8.69 -0.55
N LEU A 122 9.05 8.04 -1.34
CA LEU A 122 8.92 6.61 -1.62
C LEU A 122 9.60 5.80 -0.53
N LEU A 123 8.88 4.80 -0.02
CA LEU A 123 9.43 3.79 0.88
C LEU A 123 9.26 2.38 0.29
N PRO A 124 10.29 1.86 -0.40
CA PRO A 124 10.25 0.52 -0.97
C PRO A 124 10.67 -0.57 0.03
N GLN A 125 10.02 -1.72 -0.07
CA GLN A 125 10.46 -2.97 0.54
C GLN A 125 11.53 -3.61 -0.36
N PHE A 126 12.78 -3.72 0.09
CA PHE A 126 13.84 -4.38 -0.67
C PHE A 126 13.98 -5.86 -0.31
N GLY A 127 13.96 -6.74 -1.32
CA GLY A 127 14.01 -8.19 -1.13
C GLY A 127 15.37 -8.74 -0.70
N LYS A 128 16.49 -8.13 -1.13
CA LYS A 128 17.84 -8.55 -0.71
C LYS A 128 18.19 -7.98 0.65
N ARG A 129 18.52 -8.87 1.60
CA ARG A 129 18.94 -8.49 2.95
C ARG A 129 20.16 -7.59 2.96
N GLU A 130 21.11 -7.80 2.07
CA GLU A 130 22.35 -7.02 1.95
C GLU A 130 22.17 -5.64 1.30
N PHE A 131 21.00 -5.36 0.72
CA PHE A 131 20.72 -4.05 0.14
C PHE A 131 20.29 -3.06 1.23
N PRO A 132 20.78 -1.81 1.22
CA PRO A 132 20.45 -0.86 2.28
C PRO A 132 18.96 -0.52 2.37
N LEU A 133 18.42 -0.44 3.58
CA LEU A 133 17.11 0.13 3.83
C LEU A 133 17.16 1.63 3.50
N THR A 134 16.33 2.06 2.57
CA THR A 134 16.47 3.36 1.89
C THR A 134 15.10 3.94 1.57
N TRP A 135 14.96 5.26 1.68
CA TRP A 135 13.81 6.01 1.18
C TRP A 135 14.25 7.04 0.13
N TYR A 136 13.30 7.50 -0.68
CA TYR A 136 13.56 8.45 -1.78
C TYR A 136 12.71 9.70 -1.62
N GLU A 137 13.37 10.86 -1.61
CA GLU A 137 12.74 12.17 -1.58
C GLU A 137 12.47 12.65 -3.00
N LEU A 138 11.22 13.04 -3.30
CA LEU A 138 10.94 13.76 -4.53
C LEU A 138 11.65 15.12 -4.50
N ALA A 139 12.48 15.37 -5.48
CA ALA A 139 13.23 16.61 -5.61
C ALA A 139 12.34 17.76 -6.06
N GLU A 140 12.82 18.97 -5.80
CA GLU A 140 12.18 20.20 -6.28
C GLU A 140 12.21 20.30 -7.82
N ARG A 141 11.24 21.05 -8.36
CA ARG A 141 11.12 21.31 -9.80
C ARG A 141 12.46 21.77 -10.40
N GLY A 142 12.85 21.14 -11.51
CA GLY A 142 14.06 21.49 -12.26
C GLY A 142 15.35 20.85 -11.73
N ALA A 143 15.26 20.01 -10.70
CA ALA A 143 16.37 19.12 -10.34
C ALA A 143 16.72 18.20 -11.53
N PRO A 144 18.01 17.90 -11.78
CA PRO A 144 18.41 17.01 -12.87
C PRO A 144 18.02 15.55 -12.61
N ASP A 145 17.87 15.17 -11.35
CA ASP A 145 17.36 13.88 -10.89
C ASP A 145 16.15 14.14 -9.99
N PRO A 146 14.96 13.59 -10.30
CA PRO A 146 13.78 13.77 -9.49
C PRO A 146 13.84 13.05 -8.13
N TRP A 147 14.78 12.13 -7.89
CA TRP A 147 14.80 11.34 -6.65
C TRP A 147 16.12 11.50 -5.88
N ARG A 148 16.03 11.95 -4.62
CA ARG A 148 17.18 11.98 -3.71
C ARG A 148 17.12 10.76 -2.79
N ARG A 149 18.14 9.89 -2.91
CA ARG A 149 18.28 8.66 -2.12
C ARG A 149 18.78 8.96 -0.70
N HIS A 150 18.11 8.42 0.31
CA HIS A 150 18.49 8.53 1.71
C HIS A 150 18.54 7.15 2.38
N GLU A 151 19.70 6.79 2.93
CA GLU A 151 19.92 5.50 3.57
C GLU A 151 19.63 5.56 5.07
N ILE A 152 18.81 4.63 5.54
CA ILE A 152 18.44 4.45 6.96
C ILE A 152 19.41 3.47 7.63
N SER A 153 19.71 2.37 6.94
CA SER A 153 20.56 1.28 7.43
C SER A 153 21.28 0.59 6.28
N PRO A 154 22.51 0.07 6.47
CA PRO A 154 23.29 -0.58 5.40
C PRO A 154 22.72 -1.92 4.93
N ARG A 155 21.57 -2.36 5.46
CA ARG A 155 20.92 -3.62 5.11
C ARG A 155 19.40 -3.53 5.27
N SER A 156 18.66 -4.49 4.71
CA SER A 156 17.20 -4.61 4.80
C SER A 156 16.79 -5.68 5.83
N TYR A 157 15.55 -5.59 6.33
CA TYR A 157 15.12 -6.26 7.58
C TYR A 157 13.95 -7.23 7.43
N GLY A 158 13.71 -7.76 6.22
CA GLY A 158 12.72 -8.82 5.97
C GLY A 158 11.70 -8.43 4.91
N HIS A 159 10.78 -9.36 4.63
CA HIS A 159 9.65 -9.14 3.73
C HIS A 159 8.53 -8.47 4.55
N GLY A 160 8.23 -7.23 4.24
CA GLY A 160 7.42 -6.35 5.09
C GLY A 160 8.05 -4.99 5.29
N ILE A 161 7.24 -3.94 5.26
CA ILE A 161 7.68 -2.58 5.62
C ILE A 161 6.46 -1.72 5.96
N GLY A 162 6.67 -0.73 6.81
CA GLY A 162 5.66 0.22 7.24
C GLY A 162 6.27 1.53 7.68
N ALA A 163 5.40 2.49 7.98
CA ALA A 163 5.82 3.76 8.53
C ALA A 163 4.76 4.34 9.48
N GLY A 164 5.20 5.11 10.45
CA GLY A 164 4.34 5.79 11.41
C GLY A 164 5.07 6.11 12.71
N ASP A 165 4.46 6.92 13.57
CA ASP A 165 5.04 7.33 14.85
C ASP A 165 4.89 6.20 15.89
N VAL A 166 5.95 5.44 16.13
CA VAL A 166 5.92 4.26 17.01
C VAL A 166 6.12 4.65 18.48
N ASN A 167 6.78 5.78 18.74
CA ASN A 167 7.11 6.22 20.10
C ASN A 167 6.30 7.42 20.61
N GLY A 168 5.45 8.01 19.77
CA GLY A 168 4.59 9.14 20.11
C GLY A 168 5.31 10.49 20.12
N ASP A 169 6.44 10.63 19.42
CA ASP A 169 7.23 11.86 19.40
C ASP A 169 6.90 12.81 18.24
N GLY A 170 5.93 12.44 17.41
CA GLY A 170 5.47 13.19 16.25
C GLY A 170 6.33 13.03 15.01
N ARG A 171 7.26 12.07 14.96
CA ARG A 171 8.08 11.76 13.79
C ARG A 171 7.67 10.44 13.16
N THR A 172 7.71 10.41 11.83
CA THR A 172 7.41 9.20 11.08
C THR A 172 8.58 8.23 11.16
N ASP A 173 8.44 7.17 11.95
CA ASP A 173 9.41 6.07 12.05
C ASP A 173 9.23 5.07 10.90
N ILE A 174 10.23 4.19 10.71
CA ILE A 174 10.19 3.14 9.69
C ILE A 174 10.10 1.78 10.36
N ILE A 175 9.09 1.00 10.00
CA ILE A 175 8.78 -0.27 10.64
C ILE A 175 9.16 -1.40 9.70
N THR A 176 9.79 -2.44 10.24
CA THR A 176 10.22 -3.64 9.51
C THR A 176 9.81 -4.87 10.30
N PRO A 177 9.77 -6.07 9.71
CA PRO A 177 9.44 -7.29 10.46
C PRO A 177 10.28 -7.56 11.70
N GLN A 178 11.53 -7.07 11.74
CA GLN A 178 12.51 -7.34 12.80
C GLN A 178 12.60 -6.23 13.85
N GLY A 179 11.75 -5.20 13.77
CA GLY A 179 11.80 -4.02 14.64
C GLY A 179 11.56 -2.73 13.87
N TRP A 180 11.75 -1.59 14.54
CA TRP A 180 11.52 -0.27 13.95
C TRP A 180 12.76 0.62 14.06
N PHE A 181 12.82 1.62 13.17
CA PHE A 181 13.86 2.63 13.13
C PHE A 181 13.26 3.96 13.55
N GLU A 182 13.73 4.47 14.67
CA GLU A 182 13.37 5.79 15.17
C GLU A 182 13.96 6.86 14.26
N ALA A 183 13.09 7.75 13.77
CA ALA A 183 13.52 8.88 12.97
C ALA A 183 14.42 9.82 13.80
N PRO A 184 15.48 10.40 13.23
CA PRO A 184 16.16 11.54 13.84
C PRO A 184 15.34 12.83 13.64
N PRO A 185 15.67 13.95 14.32
CA PRO A 185 14.98 15.21 14.11
C PRO A 185 15.08 15.75 12.66
N ASP A 186 16.14 15.39 11.95
CA ASP A 186 16.28 15.62 10.50
C ASP A 186 16.55 14.27 9.80
N PRO A 187 15.53 13.63 9.20
CA PRO A 187 15.66 12.33 8.55
C PRO A 187 16.62 12.31 7.35
N ARG A 188 17.03 13.49 6.83
CA ARG A 188 18.01 13.60 5.73
C ARG A 188 19.46 13.49 6.17
N LYS A 189 19.75 13.68 7.46
CA LYS A 189 21.13 13.83 7.97
C LYS A 189 21.41 13.11 9.27
N GLY A 190 20.39 12.91 10.10
CA GLY A 190 20.55 12.26 11.39
C GLY A 190 20.69 10.75 11.26
N ALA A 191 21.19 10.12 12.33
CA ALA A 191 21.24 8.68 12.44
C ALA A 191 19.89 8.14 12.93
N TRP A 192 19.34 7.18 12.21
CA TRP A 192 18.17 6.41 12.64
C TRP A 192 18.57 5.40 13.71
N THR A 193 17.76 5.26 14.77
CA THR A 193 18.05 4.32 15.87
C THR A 193 17.20 3.07 15.72
N PHE A 194 17.84 1.90 15.65
CA PHE A 194 17.12 0.63 15.49
C PHE A 194 16.69 0.04 16.84
N HIS A 195 15.41 -0.31 16.94
CA HIS A 195 14.76 -0.91 18.11
C HIS A 195 14.22 -2.31 17.73
N PRO A 196 14.96 -3.39 18.05
CA PRO A 196 14.59 -4.78 17.70
C PRO A 196 13.57 -5.37 18.70
N GLU A 197 12.41 -4.74 18.81
CA GLU A 197 11.42 -5.05 19.86
C GLU A 197 10.49 -6.22 19.51
N PHE A 198 10.47 -6.68 18.25
CA PHE A 198 9.59 -7.73 17.77
C PHE A 198 10.15 -8.48 16.57
N GLU A 199 9.55 -9.63 16.27
CA GLU A 199 9.75 -10.42 15.05
C GLU A 199 8.38 -10.82 14.51
N LEU A 200 7.95 -10.17 13.42
CA LEU A 200 6.59 -10.30 12.89
C LEU A 200 6.43 -11.44 11.88
N GLY A 201 7.53 -11.94 11.31
CA GLY A 201 7.52 -12.89 10.18
C GLY A 201 7.48 -12.18 8.83
N ALA A 202 7.12 -12.88 7.76
CA ALA A 202 6.97 -12.26 6.43
C ALA A 202 5.60 -11.56 6.34
N THR A 203 5.60 -10.24 6.35
CA THR A 203 4.39 -9.41 6.44
C THR A 203 4.11 -8.64 5.15
N GLY A 204 2.85 -8.24 4.96
CA GLY A 204 2.50 -7.19 4.00
C GLY A 204 2.90 -5.80 4.50
N PHE A 205 2.05 -4.81 4.19
CA PHE A 205 2.14 -3.46 4.75
C PHE A 205 1.94 -3.47 6.27
N ILE A 206 2.74 -2.66 6.98
CA ILE A 206 2.64 -2.48 8.43
C ILE A 206 2.16 -1.06 8.71
N TYR A 207 1.05 -0.93 9.43
CA TYR A 207 0.46 0.37 9.78
C TYR A 207 0.55 0.65 11.27
N THR A 208 0.55 1.93 11.62
CA THR A 208 0.39 2.42 13.00
C THR A 208 -1.03 2.96 13.22
N GLU A 209 -1.62 2.62 14.37
CA GLU A 209 -2.96 3.05 14.78
C GLU A 209 -3.12 2.89 16.30
N ASP A 210 -3.86 3.76 16.97
CA ASP A 210 -4.35 3.47 18.32
C ASP A 210 -5.59 2.56 18.23
N VAL A 211 -5.39 1.26 18.33
CA VAL A 211 -6.44 0.26 18.07
C VAL A 211 -7.38 0.16 19.26
N ASN A 212 -6.85 0.15 20.48
CA ASN A 212 -7.63 -0.02 21.71
C ASN A 212 -8.10 1.30 22.35
N GLY A 213 -7.64 2.45 21.85
CA GLY A 213 -8.00 3.78 22.35
C GLY A 213 -7.24 4.19 23.61
N ASP A 214 -6.09 3.58 23.89
CA ASP A 214 -5.28 3.86 25.08
C ASP A 214 -4.24 4.99 24.90
N GLY A 215 -4.15 5.54 23.68
CA GLY A 215 -3.24 6.60 23.31
C GLY A 215 -1.82 6.13 22.96
N LEU A 216 -1.57 4.83 22.87
CA LEU A 216 -0.32 4.27 22.37
C LEU A 216 -0.48 3.80 20.91
N PRO A 217 0.53 4.01 20.06
CA PRO A 217 0.48 3.54 18.68
C PRO A 217 0.73 2.02 18.62
N ASP A 218 -0.29 1.27 18.22
CA ASP A 218 -0.23 -0.15 17.94
C ASP A 218 0.21 -0.40 16.49
N LEU A 219 0.50 -1.66 16.15
CA LEU A 219 0.76 -2.07 14.76
C LEU A 219 -0.38 -2.92 14.21
N ILE A 220 -0.75 -2.72 12.95
CA ILE A 220 -1.64 -3.62 12.19
C ILE A 220 -0.88 -4.17 10.99
N THR A 221 -0.91 -5.49 10.79
CA THR A 221 -0.28 -6.15 9.65
C THR A 221 -0.89 -7.54 9.39
N SER A 222 -0.58 -8.11 8.23
CA SER A 222 -0.83 -9.50 7.90
C SER A 222 0.46 -10.32 7.80
N LEU A 223 0.31 -11.64 7.67
CA LEU A 223 1.34 -12.52 7.11
C LEU A 223 1.10 -12.70 5.61
N ALA A 224 2.04 -12.24 4.79
CA ALA A 224 1.92 -12.27 3.33
C ALA A 224 1.97 -13.71 2.78
N HIS A 225 2.78 -14.59 3.39
CA HIS A 225 2.96 -15.97 2.93
C HIS A 225 2.36 -17.02 3.86
N ASP A 226 1.41 -16.64 4.72
CA ASP A 226 0.75 -17.55 5.66
C ASP A 226 -0.70 -17.10 5.95
N TYR A 227 -1.35 -17.76 6.90
CA TYR A 227 -2.62 -17.35 7.47
C TYR A 227 -2.42 -16.30 8.55
N GLY A 228 -3.21 -15.25 8.50
CA GLY A 228 -3.36 -14.35 9.63
C GLY A 228 -3.24 -12.87 9.30
N ILE A 229 -4.17 -12.13 9.89
CA ILE A 229 -4.16 -10.70 10.06
C ILE A 229 -4.12 -10.46 11.56
N PHE A 230 -3.27 -9.55 11.99
CA PHE A 230 -2.97 -9.32 13.39
C PHE A 230 -2.88 -7.83 13.68
N TRP A 231 -3.15 -7.50 14.94
CA TRP A 231 -2.64 -6.26 15.51
C TRP A 231 -1.74 -6.56 16.70
N TYR A 232 -0.79 -5.69 16.95
CA TYR A 232 0.20 -5.82 18.01
C TYR A 232 0.02 -4.63 18.94
N GLU A 233 -0.59 -4.92 20.09
CA GLU A 233 -0.87 -3.96 21.14
C GLU A 233 0.42 -3.50 21.77
N GLN A 234 0.65 -2.19 21.75
CA GLN A 234 1.72 -1.56 22.47
C GLN A 234 1.32 -1.41 23.95
N THR A 235 2.20 -1.85 24.85
CA THR A 235 2.00 -1.71 26.29
C THR A 235 3.33 -1.36 26.96
N LYS A 236 3.31 -1.14 28.28
CA LYS A 236 4.50 -0.95 29.09
C LYS A 236 4.59 -2.04 30.17
N ASP A 237 5.78 -2.59 30.34
CA ASP A 237 6.05 -3.51 31.44
C ASP A 237 6.19 -2.76 32.78
N ALA A 238 6.50 -3.49 33.86
CA ALA A 238 6.66 -2.90 35.19
C ALA A 238 7.85 -1.93 35.31
N ARG A 239 8.78 -1.93 34.35
CA ARG A 239 9.94 -1.02 34.28
C ARG A 239 9.65 0.20 33.41
N GLY A 240 8.52 0.19 32.70
CA GLY A 240 8.14 1.22 31.74
C GLY A 240 8.66 0.97 30.33
N ASP A 241 9.29 -0.19 30.09
CA ASP A 241 9.80 -0.57 28.77
C ASP A 241 8.64 -0.98 27.86
N ARG A 242 8.72 -0.63 26.57
CA ARG A 242 7.70 -0.98 25.58
C ARG A 242 7.65 -2.49 25.39
N VAL A 243 6.44 -3.04 25.37
CA VAL A 243 6.19 -4.46 25.08
C VAL A 243 5.04 -4.59 24.09
N TRP A 244 5.07 -5.66 23.29
CA TRP A 244 4.12 -5.89 22.21
C TRP A 244 3.32 -7.15 22.48
N LYS A 245 1.99 -7.05 22.46
CA LYS A 245 1.09 -8.20 22.61
C LYS A 245 0.35 -8.45 21.31
N LYS A 246 0.58 -9.62 20.72
CA LYS A 246 -0.05 -10.05 19.47
C LYS A 246 -1.51 -10.45 19.69
N HIS A 247 -2.40 -9.91 18.87
CA HIS A 247 -3.82 -10.22 18.83
C HIS A 247 -4.25 -10.62 17.42
N LEU A 248 -5.14 -11.60 17.33
CA LEU A 248 -5.67 -12.10 16.07
C LEU A 248 -6.85 -11.24 15.60
N ILE A 249 -6.83 -10.83 14.32
CA ILE A 249 -7.98 -10.24 13.62
C ILE A 249 -8.74 -11.34 12.87
N ASP A 250 -8.04 -12.07 11.99
CA ASP A 250 -8.61 -13.19 11.22
C ASP A 250 -7.49 -14.13 10.76
N ASN A 251 -7.70 -15.44 10.82
CA ASN A 251 -6.79 -16.46 10.28
C ASN A 251 -7.52 -17.53 9.46
N SER A 252 -8.77 -17.26 9.05
CA SER A 252 -9.58 -18.24 8.30
C SER A 252 -9.21 -18.33 6.82
N TRP A 253 -8.26 -17.51 6.36
CA TRP A 253 -7.74 -17.49 4.98
C TRP A 253 -6.30 -16.95 4.99
N SER A 254 -5.57 -17.23 3.90
CA SER A 254 -4.13 -16.93 3.76
C SER A 254 -3.82 -15.95 2.63
N GLN A 255 -2.57 -15.46 2.62
CA GLN A 255 -1.98 -14.63 1.56
C GLN A 255 -2.54 -13.21 1.44
N ALA A 256 -2.74 -12.55 2.58
CA ALA A 256 -3.06 -11.13 2.63
C ALA A 256 -1.78 -10.31 2.40
N HIS A 257 -1.51 -9.89 1.17
CA HIS A 257 -0.35 -9.01 0.87
C HIS A 257 -0.73 -7.53 1.01
N ALA A 258 -1.87 -7.15 0.44
CA ALA A 258 -2.39 -5.78 0.52
C ALA A 258 -3.21 -5.58 1.80
N LEU A 259 -2.97 -4.46 2.48
CA LEU A 259 -3.81 -3.92 3.55
C LEU A 259 -3.99 -2.44 3.30
N THR A 260 -5.22 -1.95 3.45
CA THR A 260 -5.55 -0.53 3.40
C THR A 260 -6.30 -0.17 4.68
N LEU A 261 -5.82 0.85 5.40
CA LEU A 261 -6.53 1.43 6.55
C LEU A 261 -7.33 2.65 6.12
N VAL A 262 -8.65 2.62 6.29
CA VAL A 262 -9.55 3.67 5.83
C VAL A 262 -10.82 3.71 6.67
N ASP A 263 -11.33 4.91 6.98
CA ASP A 263 -12.63 5.08 7.64
C ASP A 263 -13.72 4.91 6.57
N LEU A 264 -14.21 3.68 6.44
CA LEU A 264 -15.13 3.28 5.37
C LEU A 264 -16.58 3.57 5.75
N ASN A 265 -16.88 3.57 7.06
CA ASN A 265 -18.23 3.75 7.58
C ASN A 265 -18.51 5.17 8.13
N GLY A 266 -17.50 6.05 8.15
CA GLY A 266 -17.59 7.44 8.57
C GLY A 266 -17.68 7.64 10.08
N ASP A 267 -17.26 6.67 10.88
CA ASP A 267 -17.33 6.71 12.35
C ASP A 267 -16.08 7.30 13.02
N GLY A 268 -15.08 7.68 12.23
CA GLY A 268 -13.81 8.25 12.67
C GLY A 268 -12.77 7.21 13.08
N ARG A 269 -13.07 5.91 12.98
CA ARG A 269 -12.10 4.82 13.17
C ARG A 269 -11.85 4.15 11.82
N ARG A 270 -10.59 3.89 11.51
CA ARG A 270 -10.23 3.21 10.26
C ARG A 270 -10.48 1.71 10.37
N GLU A 271 -11.12 1.17 9.34
CA GLU A 271 -11.26 -0.25 9.05
C GLU A 271 -10.03 -0.81 8.34
N VAL A 272 -9.85 -2.13 8.38
CA VAL A 272 -8.88 -2.83 7.53
C VAL A 272 -9.60 -3.37 6.30
N VAL A 273 -9.23 -2.91 5.10
CA VAL A 273 -9.65 -3.52 3.83
C VAL A 273 -8.51 -4.39 3.27
N THR A 274 -8.82 -5.63 2.93
CA THR A 274 -7.82 -6.59 2.41
C THR A 274 -8.48 -7.71 1.61
N GLY A 275 -7.68 -8.55 0.96
CA GLY A 275 -8.15 -9.72 0.26
C GLY A 275 -7.05 -10.74 -0.01
N LYS A 276 -7.48 -11.95 -0.36
CA LYS A 276 -6.58 -13.04 -0.73
C LYS A 276 -5.90 -12.74 -2.06
N ARG A 277 -4.56 -12.77 -2.09
CA ARG A 277 -3.80 -12.75 -3.34
C ARG A 277 -3.96 -14.08 -4.08
N TYR A 278 -4.27 -14.04 -5.38
CA TYR A 278 -4.41 -15.24 -6.20
C TYR A 278 -3.03 -15.81 -6.53
N TYR A 279 -2.69 -16.96 -5.91
CA TYR A 279 -1.39 -17.61 -6.04
C TYR A 279 -0.23 -16.63 -5.80
N ALA A 280 0.00 -16.22 -4.55
CA ALA A 280 1.09 -15.30 -4.21
C ALA A 280 2.44 -15.88 -4.64
N HIS A 281 2.84 -16.96 -3.97
CA HIS A 281 3.70 -17.97 -4.54
C HIS A 281 2.92 -19.27 -4.64
N ASP A 282 3.05 -20.02 -5.74
CA ASP A 282 2.24 -21.22 -6.05
C ASP A 282 2.33 -22.37 -5.01
N HIS A 283 3.09 -22.16 -3.93
CA HIS A 283 3.37 -23.09 -2.85
C HIS A 283 3.01 -22.53 -1.45
N ASP A 284 2.53 -21.29 -1.35
CA ASP A 284 2.13 -20.71 -0.07
C ASP A 284 0.92 -21.47 0.51
N PRO A 285 0.82 -21.59 1.85
CA PRO A 285 -0.33 -22.21 2.49
C PRO A 285 -1.65 -21.61 1.99
N GLY A 286 -2.64 -22.46 1.72
CA GLY A 286 -3.95 -22.02 1.22
C GLY A 286 -3.96 -21.44 -0.20
N ALA A 287 -2.90 -21.59 -1.01
CA ALA A 287 -2.83 -21.13 -2.41
C ALA A 287 -4.08 -21.48 -3.26
N ASN A 288 -4.63 -22.68 -3.06
CA ASN A 288 -5.80 -23.19 -3.78
C ASN A 288 -7.14 -22.95 -3.08
N GLU A 289 -7.16 -22.24 -1.95
CA GLU A 289 -8.40 -21.91 -1.25
C GLU A 289 -9.16 -20.79 -1.98
N PRO A 290 -10.49 -20.67 -1.75
CA PRO A 290 -11.30 -19.64 -2.39
C PRO A 290 -10.74 -18.23 -2.18
N LEU A 291 -10.80 -17.43 -3.24
CA LEU A 291 -10.53 -16.00 -3.16
C LEU A 291 -11.62 -15.29 -2.37
N GLY A 292 -11.25 -14.16 -1.78
CA GLY A 292 -12.21 -13.25 -1.15
C GLY A 292 -11.59 -11.89 -0.87
N VAL A 293 -12.47 -10.90 -0.80
CA VAL A 293 -12.14 -9.52 -0.43
C VAL A 293 -13.05 -9.14 0.74
N TYR A 294 -12.46 -8.53 1.75
CA TYR A 294 -13.08 -8.32 3.05
C TYR A 294 -12.75 -6.93 3.58
N TRP A 295 -13.60 -6.43 4.45
CA TRP A 295 -13.23 -5.37 5.36
C TRP A 295 -13.53 -5.77 6.81
N TYR A 296 -12.76 -5.22 7.73
CA TYR A 296 -12.83 -5.55 9.15
C TYR A 296 -13.14 -4.30 9.96
N GLU A 297 -14.32 -4.33 10.57
CA GLU A 297 -14.83 -3.30 11.47
C GLU A 297 -14.29 -3.54 12.88
N ARG A 298 -13.66 -2.52 13.45
CA ARG A 298 -13.28 -2.57 14.86
C ARG A 298 -14.48 -2.25 15.74
N ILE A 299 -14.83 -3.19 16.61
CA ILE A 299 -15.94 -3.06 17.57
C ILE A 299 -15.44 -3.24 19.00
N MET A 300 -16.08 -2.55 19.94
CA MET A 300 -15.89 -2.79 21.38
C MET A 300 -16.97 -3.74 21.88
N ALA A 301 -16.57 -4.92 22.35
CA ALA A 301 -17.48 -5.91 22.91
C ALA A 301 -16.85 -6.54 24.16
N ASP A 302 -17.65 -6.65 25.23
CA ASP A 302 -17.21 -7.19 26.53
C ASP A 302 -15.97 -6.51 27.13
N GLY A 303 -15.79 -5.22 26.84
CA GLY A 303 -14.66 -4.42 27.34
C GLY A 303 -13.33 -4.65 26.61
N ALA A 304 -13.35 -5.33 25.46
CA ALA A 304 -12.17 -5.56 24.63
C ALA A 304 -12.44 -5.21 23.16
N VAL A 305 -11.35 -4.93 22.44
CA VAL A 305 -11.38 -4.81 20.98
C VAL A 305 -11.70 -6.17 20.37
N GLN A 306 -12.70 -6.19 19.49
CA GLN A 306 -13.01 -7.31 18.62
C GLN A 306 -13.12 -6.82 17.17
N TRP A 307 -13.05 -7.75 16.23
CA TRP A 307 -13.11 -7.46 14.81
C TRP A 307 -14.28 -8.18 14.18
N LYS A 308 -15.16 -7.41 13.54
CA LYS A 308 -16.28 -7.94 12.76
C LYS A 308 -15.90 -7.93 11.29
N ARG A 309 -15.81 -9.12 10.71
CA ARG A 309 -15.56 -9.29 9.29
C ARG A 309 -16.82 -9.03 8.48
N HIS A 310 -16.67 -8.26 7.41
CA HIS A 310 -17.64 -8.09 6.35
C HIS A 310 -17.06 -8.63 5.04
N VAL A 311 -17.89 -9.32 4.26
CA VAL A 311 -17.49 -9.94 3.00
C VAL A 311 -17.96 -9.05 1.85
N LEU A 312 -17.02 -8.56 1.04
CA LEU A 312 -17.33 -7.83 -0.19
C LEU A 312 -17.58 -8.82 -1.33
N ASP A 313 -16.71 -9.82 -1.45
CA ASP A 313 -16.85 -10.91 -2.41
C ASP A 313 -16.16 -12.17 -1.92
N TYR A 314 -16.68 -13.35 -2.29
CA TYR A 314 -16.13 -14.63 -1.85
C TYR A 314 -16.40 -15.77 -2.83
N SER A 315 -15.38 -16.61 -3.03
CA SER A 315 -15.44 -17.81 -3.89
C SER A 315 -15.83 -17.52 -5.34
N THR A 316 -15.50 -16.33 -5.81
CA THR A 316 -15.58 -15.90 -7.21
C THR A 316 -14.15 -15.84 -7.80
N ARG A 317 -13.89 -14.88 -8.69
CA ARG A 317 -12.57 -14.59 -9.25
C ARG A 317 -11.87 -13.39 -8.60
N THR A 318 -12.49 -12.68 -7.66
CA THR A 318 -11.94 -11.42 -7.13
C THR A 318 -10.94 -11.67 -6.01
N GLY A 319 -9.71 -11.17 -6.14
CA GLY A 319 -8.64 -11.28 -5.13
C GLY A 319 -7.99 -9.92 -4.84
N GLY A 320 -7.32 -9.81 -3.70
CA GLY A 320 -6.79 -8.54 -3.15
C GLY A 320 -5.38 -8.13 -3.58
N GLY A 321 -4.78 -8.79 -4.58
CA GLY A 321 -3.48 -8.44 -5.18
C GLY A 321 -2.40 -7.93 -4.22
N MET A 322 -1.74 -6.84 -4.64
CA MET A 322 -0.68 -6.14 -3.91
C MET A 322 -1.11 -4.74 -3.45
N GLN A 323 -2.14 -4.15 -4.05
CA GLN A 323 -2.72 -2.86 -3.64
C GLN A 323 -4.24 -2.88 -3.74
N ILE A 324 -4.89 -2.11 -2.86
CA ILE A 324 -6.34 -1.90 -2.85
C ILE A 324 -6.57 -0.40 -2.70
N ALA A 325 -7.20 0.22 -3.70
CA ALA A 325 -7.56 1.63 -3.65
C ALA A 325 -8.97 1.77 -3.06
N VAL A 326 -9.12 2.72 -2.14
CA VAL A 326 -10.41 3.08 -1.54
C VAL A 326 -10.61 4.58 -1.70
N VAL A 327 -11.60 4.96 -2.50
CA VAL A 327 -11.81 6.35 -2.94
C VAL A 327 -13.23 6.52 -3.46
N ASP A 328 -13.78 7.73 -3.32
CA ASP A 328 -15.01 8.15 -4.00
C ASP A 328 -14.71 8.33 -5.50
N ILE A 329 -14.92 7.28 -6.31
CA ILE A 329 -14.43 7.27 -7.69
C ILE A 329 -15.35 8.02 -8.62
N ASP A 330 -16.64 8.10 -8.31
CA ASP A 330 -17.67 8.72 -9.15
C ASP A 330 -18.15 10.09 -8.62
N GLY A 331 -17.69 10.49 -7.42
CA GLY A 331 -17.96 11.78 -6.80
C GLY A 331 -19.32 11.86 -6.11
N ASP A 332 -19.94 10.72 -5.77
CA ASP A 332 -21.25 10.66 -5.12
C ASP A 332 -21.19 10.80 -3.58
N GLY A 333 -19.98 10.80 -3.02
CA GLY A 333 -19.69 11.08 -1.62
C GLY A 333 -19.59 9.85 -0.72
N ASP A 334 -19.72 8.64 -1.27
CA ASP A 334 -19.30 7.42 -0.57
C ASP A 334 -17.99 6.84 -1.14
N GLN A 335 -17.35 5.95 -0.38
CA GLN A 335 -16.05 5.40 -0.78
C GLN A 335 -16.23 4.05 -1.48
N ASP A 336 -15.70 3.94 -2.68
CA ASP A 336 -15.64 2.72 -3.48
C ASP A 336 -14.34 1.97 -3.25
N ILE A 337 -14.31 0.70 -3.65
CA ILE A 337 -13.14 -0.16 -3.49
C ILE A 337 -12.72 -0.72 -4.85
N VAL A 338 -11.49 -0.43 -5.26
CA VAL A 338 -10.88 -1.01 -6.46
C VAL A 338 -9.83 -2.02 -6.05
N VAL A 339 -9.92 -3.22 -6.61
CA VAL A 339 -8.95 -4.29 -6.39
C VAL A 339 -8.42 -4.83 -7.71
N ALA A 340 -7.12 -5.09 -7.74
CA ALA A 340 -6.45 -5.74 -8.85
C ALA A 340 -5.78 -7.03 -8.37
N GLY A 341 -5.51 -7.93 -9.30
CA GLY A 341 -4.85 -9.20 -9.04
C GLY A 341 -4.62 -9.96 -10.33
N LYS A 342 -3.85 -11.06 -10.25
CA LYS A 342 -3.65 -11.99 -11.38
C LYS A 342 -4.98 -12.47 -12.00
N SER A 343 -6.08 -12.45 -11.24
CA SER A 343 -7.43 -12.82 -11.70
C SER A 343 -8.23 -11.68 -12.37
N GLY A 344 -7.80 -10.43 -12.26
CA GLY A 344 -8.38 -9.27 -12.94
C GLY A 344 -8.41 -7.98 -12.13
N LEU A 345 -9.04 -6.96 -12.72
CA LEU A 345 -9.33 -5.65 -12.12
C LEU A 345 -10.84 -5.56 -11.86
N PHE A 346 -11.22 -5.13 -10.66
CA PHE A 346 -12.59 -5.09 -10.18
C PHE A 346 -12.85 -3.79 -9.43
N LEU A 347 -14.03 -3.21 -9.65
CA LEU A 347 -14.56 -2.07 -8.90
C LEU A 347 -15.78 -2.56 -8.11
N PHE A 348 -15.80 -2.26 -6.81
CA PHE A 348 -16.92 -2.41 -5.92
C PHE A 348 -17.49 -1.04 -5.63
N GLU A 349 -18.60 -0.75 -6.29
CA GLU A 349 -19.40 0.44 -6.06
C GLU A 349 -20.06 0.38 -4.69
N ASN A 350 -19.92 1.44 -3.90
CA ASN A 350 -20.71 1.65 -2.72
C ASN A 350 -22.03 2.36 -3.10
N LEU A 351 -23.14 1.90 -2.50
CA LEU A 351 -24.49 2.36 -2.85
C LEU A 351 -25.17 3.00 -1.64
N ALA A 352 -24.38 3.52 -0.71
CA ALA A 352 -24.86 4.05 0.56
C ALA A 352 -25.42 5.46 0.39
N SER A 353 -24.77 6.29 -0.43
CA SER A 353 -25.18 7.65 -0.79
C SER A 353 -26.46 7.70 -1.66
N GLN A 354 -26.75 6.61 -2.38
CA GLN A 354 -27.85 6.50 -3.34
C GLN A 354 -29.22 6.11 -2.72
N ARG A 355 -29.34 6.05 -1.39
CA ARG A 355 -30.55 5.60 -0.67
C ARG A 355 -31.40 6.69 -0.03
#